data_AF-A0A255S3I3-F1
#
_entry.id   AF-A0A255S3I3-F1
#
_cell.length_a   1.000
_cell.length_b   1.000
_cell.length_c   1.000
_cell.angle_alpha   90.00
_cell.angle_beta   90.00
_cell.angle_gamma   90.00
#
_symmetry.space_group_name_H-M   'P 1'
#
loop_
_entity.id
_entity.type
_entity.pdbx_description
1 polymer ?
#
loop_
_entity_poly.entity_id
_entity_poly.type
_entity_poly.pdbx_seq_one_letter_code
_entity_poly.pdbx_strand_id
1 'polypeptide(L)'
;MIMKQTLTYTLMAICTMFVMTSCDSDTDLAYDLDGVWSGTLSSEFYDYRYGQHMTDTYETEITFVQEGDFSRGGTGYEIDYNLNTGRSSQTYFDWTVRGGKIYIDYDDNTTVVVRDYDIYTVGRTPHFRGYFDDYYDGSTLAAFNLVKVTRTRAAGDRQFIMVPKDEFK
;
A
#
# COMPACT_ATOMS: atom_id res chain seq x y z
N MET A 1 -21.16 -0.26 -61.17
CA MET A 1 -19.96 0.18 -60.43
C MET A 1 -20.43 0.76 -59.11
N ILE A 2 -20.58 -0.08 -58.09
CA ILE A 2 -21.06 0.34 -56.76
C ILE A 2 -20.23 -0.41 -55.73
N MET A 3 -19.95 0.29 -54.63
CA MET A 3 -19.44 -0.21 -53.36
C MET A 3 -17.93 -0.05 -53.17
N LYS A 4 -17.56 1.01 -52.44
CA LYS A 4 -16.37 1.11 -51.56
C LYS A 4 -16.48 2.41 -50.74
N GLN A 5 -17.52 2.52 -49.91
CA GLN A 5 -17.62 3.54 -48.86
C GLN A 5 -18.30 2.94 -47.64
N THR A 6 -17.67 1.94 -47.02
CA THR A 6 -18.13 1.38 -45.74
C THR A 6 -16.94 0.73 -45.03
N LEU A 7 -15.96 1.52 -44.61
CA LEU A 7 -14.94 1.02 -43.68
C LEU A 7 -14.30 2.14 -42.86
N THR A 8 -15.11 2.96 -42.17
CA THR A 8 -14.55 3.97 -41.26
C THR A 8 -15.50 4.33 -40.12
N TYR A 9 -16.04 3.37 -39.37
CA TYR A 9 -16.73 3.68 -38.10
C TYR A 9 -16.60 2.59 -37.01
N THR A 10 -15.64 1.66 -37.13
CA THR A 10 -15.53 0.51 -36.19
C THR A 10 -14.34 0.55 -35.24
N LEU A 11 -13.59 1.67 -35.13
CA LEU A 11 -12.40 1.77 -34.27
C LEU A 11 -12.56 2.70 -33.04
N MET A 12 -13.73 3.30 -32.84
CA MET A 12 -13.95 4.26 -31.75
C MET A 12 -14.84 3.73 -30.60
N ALA A 13 -15.13 2.43 -30.57
CA ALA A 13 -16.05 1.81 -29.60
C ALA A 13 -15.37 0.89 -28.58
N ILE A 14 -14.03 0.72 -28.60
CA ILE A 14 -13.33 -0.19 -27.68
C ILE A 14 -12.71 0.55 -26.47
N CYS A 15 -12.61 1.88 -26.49
CA CYS A 15 -12.01 2.64 -25.39
C CYS A 15 -12.98 2.94 -24.21
N THR A 16 -14.26 2.61 -24.31
CA THR A 16 -15.28 2.97 -23.30
C THR A 16 -15.66 1.85 -22.33
N MET A 17 -15.15 0.62 -22.48
CA MET A 17 -15.55 -0.50 -21.61
C MET A 17 -14.77 -0.64 -20.29
N PHE A 18 -13.74 0.19 -20.04
CA PHE A 18 -12.91 0.07 -18.82
C PHE A 18 -13.20 1.13 -17.73
N VAL A 19 -14.18 2.02 -17.92
CA VAL A 19 -14.44 3.14 -16.98
C VAL A 19 -15.64 2.92 -16.03
N MET A 20 -16.32 1.77 -16.10
CA MET A 20 -17.60 1.56 -15.39
C MET A 20 -17.52 0.64 -14.16
N THR A 21 -16.33 0.20 -13.72
CA THR A 21 -16.18 -0.70 -12.54
C THR A 21 -15.31 -0.14 -11.42
N SER A 22 -14.72 1.05 -11.58
CA SER A 22 -13.73 1.55 -10.61
C SER A 22 -14.33 1.96 -9.26
N CYS A 23 -15.62 2.28 -9.23
CA CYS A 23 -16.28 2.72 -8.00
C CYS A 23 -16.43 1.60 -6.96
N ASP A 24 -16.75 0.38 -7.40
CA ASP A 24 -16.91 -0.77 -6.51
C ASP A 24 -15.54 -1.40 -6.23
N SER A 25 -14.65 -1.50 -7.24
CA SER A 25 -13.32 -2.09 -7.04
C SER A 25 -12.44 -1.28 -6.09
N ASP A 26 -12.53 0.05 -6.10
CA ASP A 26 -11.75 0.90 -5.19
C ASP A 26 -12.23 0.74 -3.73
N THR A 27 -13.53 0.55 -3.54
CA THR A 27 -14.15 0.32 -2.23
C THR A 27 -13.83 -1.06 -1.68
N ASP A 28 -13.90 -2.11 -2.53
CA ASP A 28 -13.52 -3.47 -2.16
C ASP A 28 -12.04 -3.53 -1.74
N LEU A 29 -11.17 -2.84 -2.49
CA LEU A 29 -9.76 -2.73 -2.11
C LEU A 29 -9.58 -2.01 -0.76
N ALA A 30 -10.31 -0.91 -0.53
CA ALA A 30 -10.25 -0.21 0.74
C ALA A 30 -10.69 -1.12 1.91
N TYR A 31 -11.68 -1.99 1.66
CA TYR A 31 -12.13 -2.98 2.64
C TYR A 31 -11.06 -4.06 2.91
N ASP A 32 -10.37 -4.53 1.88
CA ASP A 32 -9.28 -5.51 2.03
C ASP A 32 -8.08 -4.95 2.82
N LEU A 33 -7.79 -3.66 2.67
CA LEU A 33 -6.71 -2.95 3.37
C LEU A 33 -7.00 -2.76 4.87
N ASP A 34 -8.26 -2.63 5.28
CA ASP A 34 -8.62 -2.33 6.67
C ASP A 34 -7.99 -3.32 7.66
N GLY A 35 -7.29 -2.79 8.67
CA GLY A 35 -6.57 -3.57 9.68
C GLY A 35 -5.08 -3.25 9.77
N VAL A 36 -4.34 -4.13 10.45
CA VAL A 36 -2.92 -3.94 10.77
C VAL A 36 -2.06 -4.86 9.91
N TRP A 37 -1.03 -4.29 9.28
CA TRP A 37 -0.07 -4.96 8.42
C TRP A 37 1.33 -4.80 8.99
N SER A 38 2.10 -5.88 9.11
CA SER A 38 3.43 -5.87 9.72
C SER A 38 4.46 -6.51 8.82
N GLY A 39 5.64 -5.93 8.73
CA GLY A 39 6.74 -6.48 7.93
C GLY A 39 7.89 -5.50 7.78
N THR A 40 8.57 -5.55 6.63
CA THR A 40 9.74 -4.71 6.36
C THR A 40 9.57 -3.92 5.08
N LEU A 41 10.16 -2.73 5.07
CA LEU A 41 10.34 -1.86 3.92
C LEU A 41 11.81 -1.94 3.48
N SER A 42 12.10 -1.84 2.19
CA SER A 42 13.48 -1.64 1.75
C SER A 42 14.02 -0.29 2.23
N SER A 43 15.32 -0.23 2.52
CA SER A 43 15.97 0.85 3.28
C SER A 43 15.87 2.26 2.68
N GLU A 44 15.71 2.40 1.36
CA GLU A 44 15.69 3.70 0.68
C GLU A 44 14.59 4.66 1.21
N PHE A 45 13.45 4.12 1.64
CA PHE A 45 12.34 4.93 2.16
C PHE A 45 12.68 5.63 3.47
N TYR A 46 13.45 4.98 4.34
CA TYR A 46 13.82 5.58 5.62
C TYR A 46 14.93 6.61 5.50
N ASP A 47 15.89 6.41 4.57
CA ASP A 47 16.86 7.44 4.21
C ASP A 47 16.13 8.72 3.75
N TYR A 48 15.12 8.54 2.90
CA TYR A 48 14.28 9.63 2.39
C TYR A 48 13.46 10.30 3.50
N ARG A 49 12.72 9.52 4.31
CA ARG A 49 11.76 10.02 5.30
C ARG A 49 12.42 10.61 6.54
N TYR A 50 13.52 10.01 7.00
CA TYR A 50 14.18 10.40 8.25
C TYR A 50 15.52 11.11 8.06
N GLY A 51 16.03 11.21 6.82
CA GLY A 51 17.29 11.88 6.51
C GLY A 51 18.52 11.24 7.17
N GLN A 52 18.43 9.95 7.52
CA GLN A 52 19.49 9.19 8.20
C GLN A 52 19.99 8.11 7.27
N HIS A 53 21.28 8.10 6.94
CA HIS A 53 21.88 7.02 6.14
C HIS A 53 21.74 5.68 6.85
N MET A 54 21.05 4.73 6.21
CA MET A 54 20.69 3.43 6.76
C MET A 54 21.90 2.51 6.95
N THR A 55 22.46 2.49 8.16
CA THR A 55 23.01 1.27 8.76
C THR A 55 21.97 0.52 9.59
N ASP A 56 20.80 1.13 9.80
CA ASP A 56 19.79 0.66 10.73
C ASP A 56 18.76 -0.25 10.04
N THR A 57 18.27 -1.24 10.77
CA THR A 57 17.23 -2.18 10.35
C THR A 57 15.92 -1.81 11.03
N TYR A 58 14.85 -1.75 10.25
CA TYR A 58 13.54 -1.37 10.73
C TYR A 58 12.51 -2.47 10.47
N GLU A 59 11.60 -2.63 11.42
CA GLU A 59 10.35 -3.37 11.26
C GLU A 59 9.20 -2.36 11.33
N THR A 60 8.20 -2.51 10.47
CA THR A 60 7.10 -1.57 10.33
C THR A 60 5.77 -2.25 10.61
N GLU A 61 4.88 -1.54 11.29
CA GLU A 61 3.45 -1.81 11.31
C GLU A 61 2.67 -0.66 10.69
N ILE A 62 1.82 -0.93 9.70
CA ILE A 62 0.90 0.03 9.09
C ILE A 62 -0.53 -0.36 9.45
N THR A 63 -1.28 0.56 10.05
CA THR A 63 -2.70 0.38 10.35
C THR A 63 -3.54 1.24 9.43
N PHE A 64 -4.40 0.61 8.63
CA PHE A 64 -5.45 1.28 7.87
C PHE A 64 -6.77 1.15 8.62
N VAL A 65 -7.49 2.25 8.76
CA VAL A 65 -8.85 2.30 9.30
C VAL A 65 -9.77 2.89 8.24
N GLN A 66 -10.67 2.07 7.70
CA GLN A 66 -11.67 2.52 6.73
C GLN A 66 -12.76 3.33 7.43
N GLU A 67 -13.05 4.53 6.94
CA GLU A 67 -14.04 5.43 7.55
C GLU A 67 -15.44 5.23 6.97
N GLY A 68 -16.12 4.19 7.48
CA GLY A 68 -17.52 3.92 7.18
C GLY A 68 -17.73 2.95 6.01
N ASP A 69 -18.92 2.33 6.01
CA ASP A 69 -19.31 1.37 4.99
C ASP A 69 -19.28 2.07 3.63
N PHE A 70 -18.54 1.49 2.68
CA PHE A 70 -18.34 2.01 1.32
C PHE A 70 -17.38 3.20 1.14
N SER A 71 -16.62 3.58 2.17
CA SER A 71 -15.56 4.57 1.99
C SER A 71 -14.42 3.99 1.16
N ARG A 72 -13.79 4.83 0.33
CA ARG A 72 -12.58 4.47 -0.42
C ARG A 72 -11.32 4.82 0.35
N GLY A 73 -11.39 4.99 1.66
CA GLY A 73 -10.28 5.49 2.44
C GLY A 73 -10.64 5.74 3.88
N GLY A 74 -9.77 6.46 4.55
CA GLY A 74 -9.94 6.83 5.93
C GLY A 74 -8.63 7.31 6.52
N THR A 75 -8.42 6.97 7.78
CA THR A 75 -7.24 7.37 8.56
C THR A 75 -6.39 6.15 8.88
N GLY A 76 -5.17 6.39 9.35
CA GLY A 76 -4.26 5.34 9.72
C GLY A 76 -3.03 5.84 10.46
N TYR A 77 -2.15 4.91 10.79
CA TYR A 77 -0.84 5.24 11.32
C TYR A 77 0.19 4.16 11.00
N GLU A 78 1.43 4.57 10.88
CA GLU A 78 2.61 3.73 10.72
C GLU A 78 3.43 3.78 12.00
N ILE A 79 3.94 2.64 12.46
CA ILE A 79 4.93 2.54 13.52
C ILE A 79 6.18 1.88 12.95
N ASP A 80 7.30 2.58 13.06
CA ASP A 80 8.61 2.08 12.66
C ASP A 80 9.46 1.77 13.87
N TYR A 81 9.84 0.52 14.02
CA TYR A 81 10.70 0.00 15.07
C TYR A 81 12.15 -0.06 14.58
N ASN A 82 12.99 0.83 15.07
CA ASN A 82 14.43 0.77 14.83
C ASN A 82 15.03 -0.36 15.67
N LEU A 83 15.38 -1.48 15.03
CA LEU A 83 15.87 -2.69 15.69
C LEU A 83 17.27 -2.51 16.30
N ASN A 84 18.06 -1.55 15.81
CA ASN A 84 19.39 -1.27 16.33
C ASN A 84 19.33 -0.50 17.66
N THR A 85 18.34 0.38 17.83
CA THR A 85 18.22 1.27 19.00
C THR A 85 17.10 0.88 19.96
N GLY A 86 16.16 0.02 19.53
CA GLY A 86 14.95 -0.33 20.26
C GLY A 86 13.93 0.81 20.37
N ARG A 87 14.12 1.89 19.60
CA ARG A 87 13.18 3.03 19.56
C ARG A 87 12.09 2.77 18.54
N SER A 88 10.93 3.37 18.76
CA SER A 88 9.83 3.40 17.80
C SER A 88 9.42 4.82 17.45
N SER A 89 9.13 5.09 16.18
CA SER A 89 8.44 6.30 15.72
C SER A 89 7.01 5.93 15.31
N GLN A 90 6.05 6.83 15.52
CA GLN A 90 4.69 6.64 15.04
C GLN A 90 4.26 7.89 14.25
N THR A 91 3.75 7.69 13.04
CA THR A 91 3.28 8.76 12.17
C THR A 91 1.87 8.46 11.68
N TYR A 92 0.96 9.42 11.82
CA TYR A 92 -0.42 9.31 11.34
C TYR A 92 -0.52 9.71 9.87
N PHE A 93 -1.57 9.23 9.21
CA PHE A 93 -1.86 9.56 7.82
C PHE A 93 -3.35 9.50 7.50
N ASP A 94 -3.73 10.23 6.47
CA ASP A 94 -4.94 10.00 5.69
C ASP A 94 -4.62 9.10 4.50
N TRP A 95 -5.57 8.29 4.05
CA TRP A 95 -5.38 7.45 2.88
C TRP A 95 -6.64 7.35 2.03
N THR A 96 -6.45 7.13 0.73
CA THR A 96 -7.55 6.92 -0.22
C THR A 96 -7.15 6.01 -1.37
N VAL A 97 -8.10 5.18 -1.80
CA VAL A 97 -8.05 4.43 -3.03
C VAL A 97 -8.72 5.23 -4.13
N ARG A 98 -7.99 5.48 -5.22
CA ARG A 98 -8.52 6.17 -6.39
C ARG A 98 -7.93 5.62 -7.68
N GLY A 99 -8.77 4.97 -8.47
CA GLY A 99 -8.39 4.40 -9.76
C GLY A 99 -7.41 3.24 -9.61
N GLY A 100 -7.67 2.34 -8.65
CA GLY A 100 -6.83 1.17 -8.38
C GLY A 100 -5.44 1.49 -7.82
N LYS A 101 -5.27 2.66 -7.22
CA LYS A 101 -4.03 3.08 -6.54
C LYS A 101 -4.37 3.53 -5.13
N ILE A 102 -3.46 3.27 -4.20
CA ILE A 102 -3.58 3.69 -2.80
C ILE A 102 -2.69 4.91 -2.63
N TYR A 103 -3.27 6.01 -2.19
CA TYR A 103 -2.57 7.25 -1.85
C TYR A 103 -2.54 7.35 -0.33
N ILE A 104 -1.39 7.69 0.22
CA ILE A 104 -1.19 7.86 1.67
C ILE A 104 -0.52 9.23 1.87
N ASP A 105 -1.21 10.10 2.60
CA ASP A 105 -0.78 11.44 2.95
C ASP A 105 -0.44 11.47 4.44
N TYR A 106 0.86 11.41 4.78
CA TYR A 106 1.32 11.42 6.16
C TYR A 106 1.37 12.83 6.74
N ASP A 107 1.15 12.93 8.05
CA ASP A 107 1.22 14.18 8.82
C ASP A 107 2.61 14.84 8.80
N ASP A 108 3.66 14.10 8.45
CA ASP A 108 5.02 14.61 8.30
C ASP A 108 5.30 15.27 6.93
N ASN A 109 4.26 15.45 6.11
CA ASN A 109 4.27 15.95 4.72
C ASN A 109 4.88 14.98 3.70
N THR A 110 5.10 13.72 4.07
CA THR A 110 5.39 12.67 3.09
C THR A 110 4.09 12.24 2.42
N THR A 111 4.04 12.23 1.10
CA THR A 111 2.93 11.61 0.35
C THR A 111 3.48 10.52 -0.54
N VAL A 112 2.90 9.32 -0.41
CA VAL A 112 3.27 8.17 -1.25
C VAL A 112 2.09 7.61 -2.02
N VAL A 113 2.42 6.97 -3.13
CA VAL A 113 1.49 6.17 -3.92
C VAL A 113 1.96 4.72 -3.88
N VAL A 114 1.05 3.81 -3.52
CA VAL A 114 1.31 2.37 -3.62
C VAL A 114 1.09 1.92 -5.06
N ARG A 115 2.13 1.32 -5.66
CA ARG A 115 2.12 0.82 -7.03
C ARG A 115 2.52 -0.65 -7.09
N ASP A 116 2.11 -1.31 -8.18
CA ASP A 116 2.37 -2.73 -8.48
C ASP A 116 2.16 -3.65 -7.27
N TYR A 117 1.09 -3.38 -6.52
CA TYR A 117 0.80 -4.11 -5.30
C TYR A 117 -0.11 -5.30 -5.55
N ASP A 118 -0.07 -6.23 -4.60
CA ASP A 118 -0.86 -7.45 -4.61
C ASP A 118 -1.28 -7.74 -3.17
N ILE A 119 -2.57 -8.02 -2.98
CA ILE A 119 -3.12 -8.55 -1.72
C ILE A 119 -3.50 -10.00 -1.98
N TYR A 120 -2.79 -10.91 -1.33
CA TYR A 120 -2.95 -12.35 -1.55
C TYR A 120 -2.98 -13.08 -0.21
N THR A 121 -3.44 -14.34 -0.22
CA THR A 121 -3.52 -15.15 1.00
C THR A 121 -2.60 -16.35 0.91
N VAL A 122 -1.75 -16.54 1.92
CA VAL A 122 -0.98 -17.77 2.12
C VAL A 122 -1.60 -18.53 3.30
N GLY A 123 -2.21 -19.67 3.01
CA GLY A 123 -2.98 -20.41 4.01
C GLY A 123 -4.22 -19.64 4.47
N ARG A 124 -4.14 -18.99 5.63
CA ARG A 124 -5.21 -18.14 6.21
C ARG A 124 -4.75 -16.71 6.49
N THR A 125 -3.54 -16.38 6.07
CA THR A 125 -2.90 -15.11 6.42
C THR A 125 -2.84 -14.25 5.18
N PRO A 126 -3.50 -13.07 5.17
CA PRO A 126 -3.35 -12.11 4.10
C PRO A 126 -1.96 -11.49 4.11
N HIS A 127 -1.42 -11.27 2.92
CA HIS A 127 -0.16 -10.61 2.63
C HIS A 127 -0.43 -9.43 1.71
N PHE A 128 0.36 -8.37 1.87
CA PHE A 128 0.29 -7.16 1.08
C PHE A 128 1.70 -6.76 0.71
N ARG A 129 2.00 -6.80 -0.58
CA ARG A 129 3.31 -6.42 -1.12
C ARG A 129 3.15 -5.40 -2.21
N GLY A 130 4.18 -4.62 -2.48
CA GLY A 130 4.18 -3.61 -3.53
C GLY A 130 5.33 -2.64 -3.38
N TYR A 131 5.15 -1.46 -3.97
CA TYR A 131 6.13 -0.38 -3.92
C TYR A 131 5.48 0.91 -3.43
N PHE A 132 6.18 1.65 -2.58
CA PHE A 132 5.92 3.05 -2.31
C PHE A 132 6.70 3.89 -3.31
N ASP A 133 5.99 4.66 -4.12
CA ASP A 133 6.55 5.69 -4.97
C ASP A 133 6.26 7.08 -4.36
N ASP A 134 7.20 8.01 -4.47
CA ASP A 134 7.00 9.41 -4.15
C ASP A 134 5.90 9.99 -5.04
N TYR A 135 4.93 10.68 -4.44
CA TYR A 135 3.79 11.21 -5.17
C TYR A 135 4.15 12.29 -6.20
N TYR A 136 5.17 13.09 -5.93
CA TYR A 136 5.51 14.28 -6.72
C TYR A 136 6.37 13.95 -7.94
N ASP A 137 7.38 13.09 -7.78
CA ASP A 137 8.31 12.76 -8.86
C ASP A 137 8.18 11.30 -9.38
N GLY A 138 7.41 10.45 -8.68
CA GLY A 138 7.17 9.07 -9.06
C GLY A 138 8.37 8.15 -8.87
N SER A 139 9.41 8.60 -8.16
CA SER A 139 10.56 7.77 -7.82
C SER A 139 10.15 6.70 -6.81
N THR A 140 10.66 5.48 -6.97
CA THR A 140 10.42 4.41 -5.99
C THR A 140 11.24 4.68 -4.74
N LEU A 141 10.54 4.75 -3.60
CA LEU A 141 11.13 4.96 -2.28
C LEU A 141 11.36 3.63 -1.56
N ALA A 142 10.41 2.69 -1.66
CA ALA A 142 10.59 1.36 -1.09
C ALA A 142 9.80 0.28 -1.81
N ALA A 143 10.34 -0.94 -1.79
CA ALA A 143 9.53 -2.15 -1.89
C ALA A 143 9.10 -2.60 -0.49
N PHE A 144 7.92 -3.17 -0.37
CA PHE A 144 7.43 -3.74 0.89
C PHE A 144 6.81 -5.11 0.70
N ASN A 145 6.80 -5.86 1.80
CA ASN A 145 5.96 -7.03 1.96
C ASN A 145 5.55 -7.16 3.42
N LEU A 146 4.24 -7.11 3.62
CA LEU A 146 3.60 -7.03 4.91
C LEU A 146 2.63 -8.19 5.05
N VAL A 147 2.42 -8.58 6.30
CA VAL A 147 1.52 -9.66 6.70
C VAL A 147 0.42 -9.06 7.56
N LYS A 148 -0.83 -9.43 7.32
CA LYS A 148 -1.94 -8.94 8.14
C LYS A 148 -1.87 -9.58 9.53
N VAL A 149 -1.83 -8.75 10.57
CA VAL A 149 -1.71 -9.19 11.96
C VAL A 149 -2.95 -8.76 12.76
N THR A 150 -3.52 -9.69 13.52
CA THR A 150 -4.66 -9.36 14.40
C THR A 150 -4.12 -8.76 15.69
N ARG A 151 -4.29 -7.46 15.97
CA ARG A 151 -4.03 -6.92 17.32
C ARG A 151 -5.03 -7.48 18.33
N THR A 152 -4.66 -8.50 19.10
CA THR A 152 -5.32 -8.74 20.39
C THR A 152 -5.06 -7.47 21.20
N ARG A 153 -6.11 -6.80 21.70
CA ARG A 153 -6.01 -5.59 22.52
C ARG A 153 -5.16 -5.83 23.77
N ALA A 154 -3.85 -5.73 23.64
CA ALA A 154 -2.86 -5.58 24.69
C ALA A 154 -1.54 -5.18 24.01
N ALA A 155 -1.20 -3.89 24.06
CA ALA A 155 0.14 -3.43 23.79
C ALA A 155 1.05 -4.06 24.87
N GLY A 156 1.81 -5.10 24.52
CA GLY A 156 2.70 -5.74 25.49
C GLY A 156 3.34 -7.04 25.03
N ASP A 157 2.64 -7.90 24.28
CA ASP A 157 3.14 -9.25 23.96
C ASP A 157 2.99 -9.56 22.48
N ARG A 158 4.05 -9.33 21.69
CA ARG A 158 4.21 -9.96 20.37
C ARG A 158 5.62 -10.48 20.18
N GLN A 159 5.75 -11.81 20.16
CA GLN A 159 6.78 -12.46 19.37
C GLN A 159 6.42 -12.24 17.90
N PHE A 160 7.19 -11.40 17.24
CA PHE A 160 7.11 -11.22 15.79
C PHE A 160 7.72 -12.45 15.11
N ILE A 161 6.96 -13.10 14.22
CA ILE A 161 7.50 -14.12 13.33
C ILE A 161 8.25 -13.36 12.24
N MET A 162 9.55 -13.18 12.43
CA MET A 162 10.43 -12.65 11.41
C MET A 162 10.36 -13.56 10.18
N VAL A 163 9.87 -13.04 9.05
CA VAL A 163 10.00 -13.72 7.76
C VAL A 163 11.45 -13.52 7.28
N PRO A 164 12.25 -14.59 7.13
CA PRO A 164 13.62 -14.48 6.68
C PRO A 164 13.73 -13.84 5.29
N LYS A 165 14.75 -13.00 5.12
CA LYS A 165 15.06 -12.23 3.90
C LYS A 165 15.17 -13.08 2.62
N ASP A 166 15.37 -14.39 2.74
CA ASP A 166 15.55 -15.34 1.64
C ASP A 166 14.25 -15.91 1.05
N GLU A 167 13.08 -15.56 1.59
CA GLU A 167 11.77 -15.97 1.04
C GLU A 167 11.26 -15.07 -0.10
N PHE A 168 12.01 -14.04 -0.48
CA PHE A 168 11.76 -13.21 -1.67
C PHE A 168 12.57 -13.70 -2.86
N LYS A 169 12.04 -14.69 -3.58
CA LYS A 169 12.57 -15.15 -4.88
C LYS A 169 11.54 -14.95 -5.99
#